data_AF-A0A453I186-F1
#
_entry.id   AF-A0A453I186-F1
#
_cell.length_a   1.000
_cell.length_b   1.000
_cell.length_c   1.000
_cell.angle_alpha   90.00
_cell.angle_beta   90.00
_cell.angle_gamma   90.00
#
_symmetry.space_group_name_H-M   'P 1'
#
loop_
_entity.id
_entity.type
_entity.pdbx_description
1 polymer ?
#
loop_
_entity_poly.entity_id
_entity_poly.type
_entity_poly.pdbx_seq_one_letter_code
_entity_poly.pdbx_strand_id
1 'polypeptide(L)' 'MLRPACPGSGVTAGGAVRVVLEMAGVENALGKQLRSKNPLNNARATVKATQMMRQFSDVAAERGLPMEELWK' A
#
# COMPACT_ATOMS: atom_id res chain seq x y z
N MET A 1 -2.73 -4.29 -7.49
CA MET A 1 -1.50 -3.49 -7.48
C MET A 1 -1.76 -2.22 -6.69
N LEU A 2 -0.89 -1.89 -5.73
CA LEU A 2 -0.93 -0.67 -4.92
C LEU A 2 0.36 0.11 -5.14
N ARG A 3 0.28 1.44 -5.18
CA ARG A 3 1.41 2.35 -5.30
C ARG A 3 1.21 3.58 -4.41
N PRO A 4 2.31 4.15 -3.88
CA PRO A 4 2.24 5.46 -3.24
C PRO A 4 1.81 6.52 -4.25
N ALA A 5 1.13 7.56 -3.76
CA ALA A 5 0.68 8.70 -4.55
C ALA A 5 1.24 10.00 -3.98
N CYS A 6 1.31 11.05 -4.80
CA CYS A 6 1.67 12.38 -4.34
C CYS A 6 0.61 12.93 -3.35
N PRO A 7 1.00 13.76 -2.38
CA PRO A 7 0.05 14.40 -1.47
C PRO A 7 -1.00 15.20 -2.25
N GLY A 8 -2.26 15.12 -1.81
CA GLY A 8 -3.40 15.78 -2.47
C GLY A 8 -4.02 14.98 -3.62
N SER A 9 -3.50 13.79 -3.95
CA SER A 9 -4.08 12.93 -5.00
C SER A 9 -5.32 12.16 -4.53
N GLY A 10 -5.50 12.00 -3.22
CA GLY A 10 -6.55 11.16 -2.66
C GLY A 10 -6.35 9.66 -2.92
N VAL A 11 -7.39 8.87 -2.63
CA VAL A 11 -7.40 7.41 -2.85
C VAL A 11 -8.09 7.09 -4.18
N THR A 12 -7.28 6.79 -5.20
CA THR A 12 -7.78 6.35 -6.51
C THR A 12 -7.65 4.85 -6.65
N ALA A 13 -8.72 4.11 -6.33
CA ALA A 13 -8.77 2.66 -6.43
C ALA A 13 -10.19 2.11 -6.76
N GLY A 14 -10.28 0.83 -7.10
CA GLY A 14 -11.56 0.15 -7.28
C GLY A 14 -12.33 0.01 -5.96
N GLY A 15 -13.67 0.00 -5.99
CA GLY A 15 -14.53 0.17 -4.81
C GLY A 15 -14.13 -0.63 -3.56
N ALA A 16 -13.95 -1.95 -3.67
CA ALA A 16 -13.57 -2.79 -2.52
C ALA A 16 -12.19 -2.43 -1.94
N VAL A 17 -11.22 -2.09 -2.80
CA VAL A 17 -9.86 -1.69 -2.40
C VAL A 17 -9.90 -0.29 -1.77
N ARG A 18 -10.67 0.62 -2.37
CA ARG A 18 -10.82 2.00 -1.92
C ARG A 18 -11.39 2.07 -0.50
N VAL A 19 -12.49 1.36 -0.23
CA VAL A 19 -13.12 1.34 1.10
C VAL A 19 -12.15 0.85 2.17
N VAL A 20 -11.37 -0.20 1.89
CA VAL A 20 -10.38 -0.71 2.83
C VAL A 20 -9.28 0.32 3.10
N LEU A 21 -8.77 1.00 2.07
CA LEU A 21 -7.72 2.00 2.21
C LEU A 21 -8.20 3.27 2.93
N GLU A 22 -9.40 3.75 2.62
CA GLU A 22 -10.01 4.92 3.29
C GLU A 22 -10.26 4.62 4.78
N MET A 23 -10.79 3.44 5.10
CA MET A 23 -11.01 3.03 6.50
C MET A 23 -9.71 2.80 7.27
N ALA A 24 -8.62 2.46 6.57
CA ALA A 24 -7.29 2.36 7.17
C ALA A 24 -6.65 3.74 7.41
N GLY A 25 -7.28 4.84 7.00
CA GLY A 25 -6.76 6.20 7.16
C GLY A 25 -5.69 6.58 6.13
N VAL A 26 -5.58 5.84 5.02
CA VAL A 26 -4.63 6.18 3.96
C VAL A 26 -5.21 7.31 3.12
N GLU A 27 -4.55 8.47 3.13
CA GLU A 27 -5.03 9.63 2.39
C GLU A 27 -4.69 9.57 0.90
N ASN A 28 -3.50 9.07 0.54
CA ASN A 28 -2.97 9.16 -0.81
C ASN A 28 -2.48 7.80 -1.29
N ALA A 29 -3.21 7.19 -2.23
CA ALA A 29 -2.83 5.90 -2.80
C ALA A 29 -3.40 5.70 -4.21
N LEU A 30 -2.61 5.05 -5.07
CA LEU A 30 -3.06 4.58 -6.38
C LEU A 30 -3.23 3.05 -6.33
N GLY A 31 -4.40 2.57 -6.73
CA GLY A 31 -4.74 1.15 -6.68
C GLY A 31 -5.43 0.67 -7.95
N LYS A 32 -4.94 -0.45 -8.52
CA LYS A 32 -5.65 -1.16 -9.60
C LYS A 32 -5.87 -2.61 -9.21
N GLN A 33 -7.13 -3.02 -9.17
CA GLN A 33 -7.53 -4.43 -9.14
C GLN A 33 -7.31 -5.05 -10.52
N LEU A 34 -6.63 -6.20 -10.58
CA LEU A 34 -6.34 -6.92 -11.82
C LEU A 34 -7.09 -8.25 -11.81
N ARG A 35 -7.57 -8.67 -12.97
CA ARG A 35 -8.28 -9.95 -13.19
C ARG A 35 -9.68 -10.00 -12.54
N SER A 36 -9.77 -10.32 -11.25
CA SER A 36 -11.06 -10.65 -10.61
C SER A 36 -11.85 -9.43 -10.17
N LYS A 37 -13.19 -9.52 -10.29
CA LYS A 37 -14.15 -8.51 -9.84
C LYS A 37 -14.77 -8.84 -8.47
N ASN A 38 -14.39 -9.96 -7.82
CA ASN A 38 -14.98 -10.37 -6.55
C ASN A 38 -14.58 -9.40 -5.41
N PRO A 39 -15.54 -8.68 -4.79
CA PRO A 39 -15.25 -7.64 -3.81
C PRO A 39 -14.61 -8.19 -2.53
N LEU A 40 -15.05 -9.35 -2.02
CA LEU A 40 -14.53 -9.93 -0.79
C LEU A 40 -13.07 -10.33 -0.93
N ASN A 41 -12.73 -10.99 -2.04
CA ASN A 41 -11.35 -11.41 -2.30
C ASN A 41 -10.44 -10.21 -2.57
N ASN A 42 -10.96 -9.16 -3.23
CA ASN A 42 -10.20 -7.94 -3.47
C ASN A 42 -9.94 -7.16 -2.17
N ALA A 43 -10.91 -7.12 -1.24
CA ALA A 43 -10.70 -6.56 0.10
C ALA A 43 -9.63 -7.36 0.88
N ARG A 44 -9.76 -8.69 0.95
CA ARG A 44 -8.77 -9.57 1.61
C ARG A 44 -7.38 -9.44 1.01
N ALA A 45 -7.29 -9.35 -0.32
CA ALA A 45 -6.01 -9.15 -1.02
C ALA A 45 -5.39 -7.80 -0.68
N THR A 46 -6.20 -6.76 -0.48
CA THR A 46 -5.73 -5.42 -0.08
C THR A 46 -5.13 -5.46 1.33
N VAL A 47 -5.83 -6.10 2.28
CA VAL A 47 -5.32 -6.28 3.66
C VAL A 47 -4.00 -7.07 3.67
N LYS A 48 -3.93 -8.16 2.90
CA LYS A 48 -2.68 -8.93 2.79
C LYS A 48 -1.56 -8.09 2.17
N ALA A 49 -1.87 -7.28 1.15
CA ALA A 49 -0.88 -6.45 0.50
C ALA A 49 -0.30 -5.38 1.43
N THR A 50 -1.11 -4.74 2.27
CA THR A 50 -0.63 -3.75 3.25
C THR A 50 0.18 -4.39 4.37
N GLN A 51 -0.19 -5.59 4.83
CA GLN A 51 0.58 -6.34 5.84
C GLN A 51 1.99 -6.74 5.37
N MET A 52 2.17 -6.97 4.06
CA MET A 52 3.47 -7.35 3.50
C MET A 52 4.41 -6.16 3.25
N MET A 53 3.93 -4.92 3.38
CA MET A 53 4.77 -3.73 3.21
C MET A 53 5.75 -3.60 4.39
N ARG A 54 6.99 -3.25 4.09
CA ARG A 54 8.04 -3.00 5.09
C ARG A 54 8.39 -1.52 5.11
N GLN A 55 8.69 -0.98 6.28
CA GLN A 55 9.18 0.39 6.40
C GLN A 55 10.68 0.44 6.18
N PHE A 56 11.19 1.61 5.79
CA PHE A 56 12.63 1.80 5.56
C PHE A 56 13.47 1.53 6.81
N SER A 57 12.96 1.87 8.00
CA SER A 57 13.60 1.56 9.29
C SER A 57 13.82 0.07 9.50
N ASP A 58 12.80 -0.74 9.21
CA ASP A 58 12.83 -2.19 9.41
C ASP A 58 13.84 -2.83 8.44
N VAL A 59 13.82 -2.37 7.19
CA VAL A 59 14.74 -2.87 6.14
C VAL A 59 16.19 -2.46 6.43
N ALA A 60 16.42 -1.24 6.94
CA ALA A 60 17.75 -0.79 7.34
C ALA A 60 18.30 -1.64 8.50
N ALA A 61 17.48 -1.92 9.51
CA ALA A 61 17.83 -2.76 10.65
C ALA A 61 18.11 -4.22 10.23
N GLU A 62 17.27 -4.79 9.38
CA GLU A 62 17.43 -6.17 8.87
C GLU A 62 18.70 -6.32 8.02
N ARG A 63 19.09 -5.28 7.29
CA ARG A 63 20.29 -5.27 6.44
C ARG A 63 21.56 -4.82 7.17
N GLY A 64 21.44 -4.25 8.37
CA GLY A 64 22.57 -3.68 9.12
C GLY A 64 23.23 -2.48 8.45
N LEU A 65 22.50 -1.75 7.60
CA LEU A 65 23.00 -0.57 6.87
C LEU A 65 22.47 0.71 7.51
N PRO A 66 23.25 1.80 7.51
CA PRO A 66 22.76 3.10 7.92
C PRO A 66 21.68 3.61 6.94
N MET A 67 20.66 4.31 7.47
CA MET A 67 19.53 4.82 6.68
C MET A 67 19.97 5.68 5.49
N GLU A 68 21.06 6.42 5.66
CA GLU A 68 21.64 7.30 4.63
C GLU A 68 22.11 6.53 3.40
N GLU A 69 22.61 5.31 3.55
CA GLU A 69 22.99 4.47 2.41
C GLU A 69 21.79 3.88 1.70
N LEU A 70 20.68 3.73 2.41
CA LEU A 70 19.44 3.18 1.85
C LEU A 70 18.61 4.23 1.10
N TRP A 71 18.83 5.51 1.41
CA TRP A 71 18.15 6.66 0.82
C TRP A 71 18.94 7.36 -0.31
N LYS A 72 20.24 7.06 -0.42
CA LYS A 72 21.06 7.48 -1.57
C LYS A 72 20.57 6.84 -2.87
#